data_AF-A0A954KVC7-F1
#
_entry.id   AF-A0A954KVC7-F1
#
_cell.length_a   1.000
_cell.length_b   1.000
_cell.length_c   1.000
_cell.angle_alpha   90.00
_cell.angle_beta   90.00
_cell.angle_gamma   90.00
#
_symmetry.space_group_name_H-M   'P 1'
#
loop_
_entity.id
_entity.type
_entity.pdbx_description
1 polymer ?
#
loop_
_entity_poly.entity_id
_entity_poly.type
_entity_poly.pdbx_seq_one_letter_code
_entity_poly.pdbx_strand_id
1 'polypeptide(L)'
;MKIKASKPTIVEADMTPMIDMTFQLIAFFMMVSNLEQTQADERVKLPADRLARPPEGPREDEVVLNVGFIRNKQGEKADPEAYVFFGGE
;
A
#
# COMPACT_ATOMS: atom_id res chain seq x y z
N MET A 1 13.79 -0.66 77.20
CA MET A 1 13.70 -1.71 76.15
C MET A 1 14.35 -1.18 74.88
N LYS A 2 15.39 -1.84 74.36
CA LYS A 2 16.01 -1.46 73.08
C LYS A 2 15.30 -2.22 71.96
N ILE A 3 14.53 -1.51 71.15
CA ILE A 3 13.87 -2.07 69.96
C ILE A 3 14.94 -2.15 68.87
N LYS A 4 15.28 -3.36 68.42
CA LYS A 4 16.16 -3.56 67.26
C LYS A 4 15.31 -3.38 66.00
N ALA A 5 15.71 -2.44 65.15
CA ALA A 5 15.11 -2.27 63.83
C ALA A 5 15.38 -3.52 62.97
N SER A 6 14.32 -4.15 62.47
CA SER A 6 14.41 -5.25 61.53
C SER A 6 14.87 -4.70 60.17
N LYS A 7 15.93 -5.28 59.60
CA LYS A 7 16.38 -4.91 58.25
C LYS A 7 15.33 -5.37 57.23
N PRO A 8 15.07 -4.59 56.17
CA PRO A 8 14.13 -5.00 55.14
C PRO A 8 14.75 -6.15 54.36
N THR A 9 14.16 -7.34 54.48
CA THR A 9 14.50 -8.48 53.63
C THR A 9 13.86 -8.22 52.27
N ILE A 10 14.69 -8.20 51.21
CA ILE A 10 14.18 -8.14 49.84
C ILE A 10 13.44 -9.46 49.61
N VAL A 11 12.13 -9.38 49.36
CA VAL A 11 11.30 -10.53 49.03
C VAL A 11 11.41 -10.72 47.52
N GLU A 12 12.03 -11.81 47.07
CA GLU A 12 11.98 -12.20 45.66
C GLU A 12 10.55 -12.56 45.29
N ALA A 13 10.03 -11.93 44.23
CA ALA A 13 8.70 -12.20 43.72
C ALA A 13 8.71 -13.49 42.89
N ASP A 14 7.66 -14.30 43.02
CA ASP A 14 7.44 -15.46 42.16
C ASP A 14 7.22 -14.98 40.71
N MET A 15 8.09 -15.44 39.81
CA MET A 15 8.08 -15.08 38.39
C MET A 15 7.13 -15.95 37.56
N THR A 16 6.60 -17.05 38.11
CA THR A 16 5.71 -17.99 37.42
C THR A 16 4.45 -17.29 36.82
N PRO A 17 3.79 -16.34 37.52
CA PRO A 17 2.67 -15.58 36.96
C PRO A 17 3.07 -14.67 35.78
N MET A 18 4.30 -14.15 35.77
CA MET A 18 4.80 -13.29 34.68
C MET A 18 5.03 -14.11 33.42
N ILE A 19 5.52 -15.35 33.57
CA ILE A 19 5.68 -16.29 32.46
C ILE A 19 4.31 -16.66 31.87
N ASP A 20 3.32 -16.94 32.72
CA ASP A 20 1.96 -17.26 32.27
C ASP A 20 1.32 -16.10 31.47
N MET A 21 1.42 -14.87 31.98
CA MET A 21 0.93 -13.67 31.29
C MET A 21 1.61 -13.45 29.93
N THR A 22 2.92 -13.64 29.84
CA THR A 22 3.65 -13.48 28.56
C THR A 22 3.31 -14.60 27.58
N PHE A 23 3.14 -15.84 28.05
CA PHE A 23 2.71 -16.96 27.23
C PHE A 23 1.28 -16.77 26.69
N GLN A 24 0.36 -16.30 27.53
CA GLN A 24 -1.01 -15.94 27.13
C GLN A 24 -1.02 -14.86 26.05
N LEU A 25 -0.18 -13.83 26.17
CA LEU A 25 -0.07 -12.77 25.16
C LEU A 25 0.44 -13.32 23.82
N ILE A 26 1.46 -14.18 23.82
CA ILE A 26 1.97 -14.81 22.60
C ILE A 26 0.87 -15.66 21.93
N ALA A 27 0.18 -16.50 22.71
CA ALA A 27 -0.92 -17.32 22.19
C ALA A 27 -2.07 -16.47 21.61
N PHE A 28 -2.43 -15.38 22.29
CA PHE A 28 -3.42 -14.42 21.81
C PHE A 28 -3.02 -13.77 20.49
N PHE A 29 -1.80 -13.26 20.38
CA PHE A 29 -1.31 -12.66 19.13
C PHE A 29 -1.24 -13.67 17.98
N MET A 30 -0.83 -14.91 18.26
CA MET A 30 -0.79 -15.98 17.26
C MET A 30 -2.20 -16.31 16.73
N MET A 31 -3.20 -16.39 17.61
CA MET A 31 -4.60 -16.62 17.23
C MET A 31 -5.16 -15.46 16.40
N VAL A 32 -4.99 -14.22 16.86
CA VAL A 32 -5.51 -13.02 16.17
C VAL A 32 -4.87 -12.85 14.80
N SER A 33 -3.55 -13.06 14.68
CA SER A 33 -2.85 -12.94 13.39
C SER A 33 -3.33 -13.95 12.34
N ASN A 34 -3.83 -15.12 12.75
CA ASN A 34 -4.35 -16.11 11.82
C ASN A 34 -5.74 -15.72 11.27
N LEU A 35 -6.51 -14.92 12.00
CA LEU A 35 -7.82 -14.42 11.55
C LEU A 35 -7.67 -13.38 10.44
N GLU A 36 -6.68 -12.47 10.56
CA GLU A 36 -6.43 -11.42 9.55
C GLU A 36 -5.99 -11.98 8.19
N GLN A 37 -5.22 -13.07 8.18
CA GLN A 37 -4.77 -13.71 6.93
C GLN A 37 -5.92 -14.28 6.09
N THR A 38 -7.11 -14.50 6.68
CA THR A 38 -8.28 -15.02 5.96
C THR A 38 -9.03 -13.91 5.21
N GLN A 39 -8.86 -12.64 5.59
CA GLN A 39 -9.54 -11.50 4.94
C GLN A 39 -8.79 -10.94 3.73
N ALA A 40 -7.48 -11.19 3.62
CA ALA A 40 -6.69 -10.86 2.45
C ALA A 40 -6.85 -11.95 1.37
N ASP A 41 -8.06 -12.10 0.83
CA ASP A 41 -8.28 -12.95 -0.33
C ASP A 41 -7.60 -12.32 -1.56
N GLU A 42 -6.40 -12.78 -1.89
CA GLU A 42 -5.65 -12.42 -3.11
C GLU A 42 -6.40 -12.77 -4.41
N ARG A 43 -7.60 -13.36 -4.32
CA ARG A 43 -8.48 -13.69 -5.46
C ARG A 43 -9.49 -12.59 -5.78
N VAL A 44 -9.46 -11.44 -5.09
CA VAL A 44 -10.18 -10.24 -5.53
C VAL A 44 -9.57 -9.73 -6.84
N LYS A 45 -9.91 -10.39 -7.94
CA LYS A 45 -9.71 -9.87 -9.29
C LYS A 45 -10.74 -8.77 -9.49
N LEU A 46 -10.27 -7.57 -9.80
CA LEU A 46 -11.14 -6.49 -10.28
C LEU A 46 -11.99 -7.05 -11.43
N PRO A 47 -13.30 -6.79 -11.47
CA PRO A 47 -14.14 -7.24 -12.56
C PRO A 47 -13.56 -6.70 -13.87
N ALA A 48 -13.35 -7.59 -14.84
CA ALA A 48 -12.97 -7.17 -16.19
C ALA A 48 -14.11 -6.31 -16.73
N ASP A 49 -13.81 -5.03 -17.01
CA ASP A 49 -14.77 -4.09 -17.56
C ASP A 49 -15.27 -4.63 -18.91
N ARG A 50 -16.57 -4.92 -18.99
CA ARG A 50 -17.21 -5.48 -20.19
C ARG A 50 -17.11 -4.56 -21.41
N LEU A 51 -16.86 -3.27 -21.19
CA LEU A 51 -16.71 -2.27 -22.25
C LEU A 51 -15.25 -2.10 -22.70
N ALA A 52 -14.29 -2.53 -21.89
CA ALA A 52 -12.87 -2.47 -22.23
C ALA A 52 -12.46 -3.77 -22.93
N ARG A 53 -12.82 -3.93 -24.21
CA ARG A 53 -12.29 -5.01 -25.03
C ARG A 53 -10.86 -4.64 -25.47
N PRO A 54 -9.82 -5.36 -25.02
CA PRO A 54 -8.47 -5.13 -25.52
C PRO A 54 -8.48 -5.37 -27.04
N PRO A 55 -7.81 -4.54 -27.84
CA PRO A 55 -7.73 -4.76 -29.28
C PRO A 55 -7.05 -6.12 -29.55
N GLU A 56 -7.72 -6.97 -30.33
CA GLU A 56 -7.27 -8.35 -30.64
C GLU A 56 -6.13 -8.38 -31.69
N GLY A 57 -5.76 -7.23 -32.26
CA GLY A 57 -4.67 -7.05 -33.22
C GLY A 57 -4.42 -5.58 -33.55
N PRO A 58 -3.37 -5.26 -34.33
CA PRO A 58 -3.16 -3.92 -34.86
C PRO A 58 -4.36 -3.51 -35.73
N ARG A 59 -4.85 -2.29 -35.54
CA ARG A 59 -5.96 -1.75 -36.36
C ARG A 59 -5.48 -1.59 -37.80
N GLU A 60 -6.22 -2.14 -38.75
CA GLU A 60 -5.85 -2.07 -40.18
C GLU A 60 -5.82 -0.63 -40.70
N ASP A 61 -6.73 0.22 -40.22
CA ASP A 61 -6.86 1.63 -40.62
C ASP A 61 -6.72 2.58 -39.43
N GLU A 62 -5.57 2.55 -38.74
CA GLU A 62 -5.30 3.52 -37.66
C GLU A 62 -4.85 4.87 -38.21
N VAL A 63 -5.70 5.88 -38.11
CA VAL A 63 -5.34 7.27 -38.41
C VAL A 63 -4.85 7.94 -37.13
N VAL A 64 -3.54 8.23 -37.06
CA VAL A 64 -2.94 9.00 -35.96
C VAL A 64 -2.82 10.47 -36.38
N LEU A 65 -3.56 11.35 -35.70
CA LEU A 65 -3.49 12.80 -35.90
C LEU A 65 -2.72 13.43 -34.74
N ASN A 66 -1.55 14.00 -35.02
CA ASN A 66 -0.81 14.78 -34.05
C ASN A 66 -1.37 16.21 -34.05
N VAL A 67 -1.95 16.67 -32.95
CA VAL A 67 -2.48 18.04 -32.82
C VAL A 67 -1.73 18.77 -31.70
N GLY A 68 -1.33 20.02 -31.95
CA GLY A 68 -0.62 20.80 -30.94
C GLY A 68 -0.55 22.29 -31.29
N PHE A 69 0.31 23.01 -30.59
CA PHE A 69 0.49 24.45 -30.76
C PHE A 69 1.95 24.74 -31.10
N ILE A 70 2.19 25.76 -31.93
CA ILE A 70 3.53 26.29 -32.13
C ILE A 70 3.93 27.04 -30.86
N ARG A 71 5.08 26.67 -30.29
CA ARG A 71 5.61 27.26 -29.06
C ARG A 71 6.96 27.93 -29.31
N ASN A 72 7.23 29.01 -28.58
CA ASN A 72 8.54 29.67 -28.60
C ASN A 72 9.59 28.86 -27.81
N LYS A 73 10.85 29.30 -27.82
CA LYS A 73 11.96 28.63 -27.10
C LYS A 73 11.78 28.62 -25.57
N GLN A 74 10.85 29.42 -25.05
CA GLN A 74 10.50 29.54 -23.64
C GLN A 74 9.26 28.69 -23.28
N GLY A 75 8.67 27.98 -24.26
CA GLY A 75 7.54 27.08 -24.06
C GLY A 75 6.16 27.75 -24.09
N GLU A 76 6.09 29.07 -24.30
CA GLU A 76 4.84 29.81 -24.42
C GLU A 76 4.24 29.61 -25.82
N LYS A 77 2.90 29.60 -25.90
CA LYS A 77 2.20 29.48 -27.17
C LYS A 77 2.49 30.71 -28.02
N ALA A 78 3.16 30.52 -29.15
CA ALA A 78 3.41 31.58 -30.11
C ALA A 78 2.15 31.90 -30.92
N ASP A 79 1.31 30.89 -31.14
CA ASP A 79 0.02 31.01 -31.81
C ASP A 79 -1.11 30.42 -30.92
N PRO A 80 -2.25 31.12 -30.76
CA PRO A 80 -3.42 30.58 -30.06
C PRO A 80 -4.13 29.44 -30.81
N GLU A 81 -3.95 29.29 -32.12
CA GLU A 81 -4.58 28.25 -32.94
C GLU A 81 -3.86 26.90 -32.86
N ALA A 82 -4.65 25.82 -32.96
CA ALA A 82 -4.13 24.45 -32.93
C ALA A 82 -3.85 23.97 -34.35
N TYR A 83 -2.68 23.36 -34.54
CA TYR A 83 -2.21 22.82 -35.82
C TYR A 83 -2.17 21.31 -35.80
N VAL A 84 -2.39 20.71 -36.97
CA VAL A 84 -2.13 19.28 -37.22
C VAL A 84 -0.70 19.13 -37.74
N PHE A 85 0.10 18.33 -37.05
CA PHE A 85 1.49 18.03 -37.40
C PHE A 85 1.54 16.72 -38.19
N PHE A 86 2.06 16.78 -39.41
CA PHE A 86 2.36 15.58 -40.18
C PHE A 86 3.67 14.97 -39.67
N GLY A 87 3.64 13.70 -39.28
CA GLY A 87 4.85 12.98 -38.86
C GLY A 87 5.70 12.67 -40.07
N GLY A 88 6.66 13.54 -40.42
CA GLY A 88 7.50 13.37 -41.60
C GLY A 88 8.46 14.51 -41.97
N GLU A 89 8.34 15.69 -41.36
CA GLU A 89 9.33 16.79 -41.47
C GLU A 89 9.59 17.43 -40.10
#